data_AF-A0A1T5JVD1-F1
#
_entry.id   AF-A0A1T5JVD1-F1
#
_cell.length_a   1.000
_cell.length_b   1.000
_cell.length_c   1.000
_cell.angle_alpha   90.00
_cell.angle_beta   90.00
_cell.angle_gamma   90.00
#
_symmetry.space_group_name_H-M   'P 1'
#
loop_
_entity.id
_entity.type
_entity.pdbx_description
1 polymer ?
#
loop_
_entity_poly.entity_id
_entity_poly.type
_entity_poly.pdbx_seq_one_letter_code
_entity_poly.pdbx_strand_id
1 'polypeptide(L)'
;MDKIYSDDTIYFISYAKLPSAISAAKLLEVVGVGLVINTKTGIIEDTSCTLITDEAKRFLKEIIVGHNIHEEKTDKLIEKIQNRFHGLSQKAICVAVKATIERYETWKMENRA
;
A
#
# COMPACT_ATOMS: atom_id res chain seq x y z
N MET A 1 -7.30 26.03 -6.52
CA MET A 1 -7.47 24.61 -6.20
C MET A 1 -6.26 24.25 -5.37
N ASP A 2 -6.47 24.01 -4.08
CA ASP A 2 -5.35 23.71 -3.19
C ASP A 2 -4.78 22.32 -3.52
N LYS A 3 -3.47 22.22 -3.51
CA LYS A 3 -2.77 20.98 -3.85
C LYS A 3 -2.93 20.00 -2.68
N ILE A 4 -3.46 18.81 -2.95
CA ILE A 4 -3.71 17.78 -1.92
C ILE A 4 -2.41 17.13 -1.45
N TYR A 5 -1.42 16.96 -2.34
CA TYR A 5 -0.14 16.32 -2.04
C TYR A 5 1.02 17.28 -2.32
N SER A 6 2.03 17.28 -1.45
CA SER A 6 3.22 18.14 -1.62
C SER A 6 4.12 17.66 -2.77
N ASP A 7 5.00 18.53 -3.27
CA ASP A 7 6.03 18.15 -4.27
C ASP A 7 7.07 17.17 -3.74
N ASP A 8 7.09 16.94 -2.42
CA ASP A 8 7.97 15.97 -1.79
C ASP A 8 7.38 14.55 -1.84
N THR A 9 6.15 14.39 -2.33
CA THR A 9 5.49 13.07 -2.42
C THR A 9 5.63 12.43 -3.79
N ILE A 10 5.76 11.11 -3.80
CA ILE A 10 5.73 10.29 -5.01
C ILE A 10 4.77 9.14 -4.82
N TYR A 11 4.01 8.82 -5.87
CA TYR A 11 3.08 7.71 -5.90
C TYR A 11 3.75 6.44 -6.46
N PHE A 12 3.66 5.35 -5.70
CA PHE A 12 4.11 4.02 -6.10
C PHE A 12 2.91 3.08 -6.07
N ILE A 13 2.86 2.12 -7.00
CA ILE A 13 1.81 1.09 -7.02
C ILE A 13 2.38 -0.24 -7.49
N SER A 14 1.94 -1.32 -6.83
CA SER A 14 2.18 -2.71 -7.24
C SER A 14 0.89 -3.51 -7.20
N TYR A 15 0.90 -4.67 -7.86
CA TYR A 15 -0.26 -5.57 -7.98
C TYR A 15 0.08 -6.97 -7.49
N ALA A 16 -0.89 -7.66 -6.92
CA ALA A 16 -0.77 -9.05 -6.50
C ALA A 16 -2.01 -9.86 -6.90
N LYS A 17 -1.80 -11.13 -7.31
CA LYS A 17 -2.89 -12.04 -7.69
C LYS A 17 -3.80 -12.33 -6.50
N LEU A 18 -5.11 -12.30 -6.74
CA LEU A 18 -6.11 -12.73 -5.76
C LEU A 18 -6.22 -14.27 -5.74
N PRO A 19 -6.61 -14.87 -4.60
CA PRO A 19 -6.90 -16.30 -4.55
C PRO A 19 -8.04 -16.65 -5.51
N SER A 20 -7.91 -17.73 -6.26
CA SER A 20 -8.90 -18.19 -7.25
C SER A 20 -10.27 -18.54 -6.64
N ALA A 21 -10.35 -18.74 -5.33
CA ALA A 21 -11.55 -19.19 -4.62
C ALA A 21 -12.54 -18.07 -4.24
N ILE A 22 -12.30 -16.80 -4.60
CA ILE A 22 -13.11 -15.67 -4.12
C ILE A 22 -13.96 -15.06 -5.23
N SER A 23 -15.19 -14.65 -4.92
CA SER A 23 -16.13 -14.04 -5.89
C SER A 23 -15.53 -12.80 -6.57
N ALA A 24 -14.71 -12.03 -5.85
CA ALA A 24 -13.99 -10.88 -6.39
C ALA A 24 -12.96 -11.26 -7.49
N ALA A 25 -12.40 -12.48 -7.46
CA ALA A 25 -11.44 -12.94 -8.48
C ALA A 25 -12.09 -13.10 -9.87
N LYS A 26 -13.42 -13.23 -9.95
CA LYS A 26 -14.16 -13.24 -11.23
C LYS A 26 -14.31 -11.83 -11.84
N LEU A 27 -14.11 -10.78 -11.06
CA LEU A 27 -14.24 -9.38 -11.48
C LEU A 27 -12.87 -8.67 -11.59
N LEU A 28 -11.92 -9.05 -10.73
CA LEU A 28 -10.57 -8.49 -10.64
C LEU A 28 -9.59 -9.64 -10.39
N GLU A 29 -8.68 -9.94 -11.31
CA GLU A 29 -7.69 -11.02 -11.13
C GLU A 29 -6.58 -10.65 -10.13
N VAL A 30 -6.40 -9.35 -9.90
CA VAL A 30 -5.35 -8.78 -9.05
C VAL A 30 -5.89 -7.68 -8.14
N VAL A 31 -5.22 -7.48 -7.00
CA VAL A 31 -5.39 -6.29 -6.16
C VAL A 31 -4.20 -5.36 -6.36
N GLY A 32 -4.46 -4.09 -6.64
CA GLY A 32 -3.49 -3.02 -6.65
C GLY A 32 -3.47 -2.31 -5.30
N VAL A 33 -2.27 -2.02 -4.79
CA VAL A 33 -2.07 -1.14 -3.64
C VAL A 33 -1.11 -0.04 -4.04
N GLY A 34 -1.60 1.20 -3.94
CA GLY A 34 -0.79 2.39 -4.16
C GLY A 34 -0.45 3.10 -2.87
N LEU A 35 0.74 3.69 -2.80
CA LEU A 35 1.24 4.46 -1.67
C LEU A 35 1.72 5.83 -2.16
N VAL A 36 1.24 6.89 -1.53
CA VAL A 36 1.80 8.25 -1.66
C VAL A 36 2.82 8.40 -0.55
N ILE A 37 4.10 8.43 -0.90
CA ILE A 37 5.21 8.43 0.06
C ILE A 37 5.90 9.78 0.00
N ASN A 38 6.03 10.45 1.14
CA ASN A 38 6.88 11.62 1.28
C ASN A 38 8.34 11.18 1.26
N THR A 39 9.06 11.60 0.23
CA THR A 39 10.42 11.14 -0.05
C THR A 39 11.44 11.66 0.95
N LYS A 40 11.17 12.82 1.57
CA LYS A 40 12.03 13.42 2.61
C LYS A 40 11.89 12.74 3.96
N THR A 41 10.67 12.37 4.35
CA THR A 41 10.38 11.85 5.69
C THR A 41 10.21 10.33 5.74
N GLY A 42 9.91 9.69 4.60
CA GLY A 42 9.58 8.26 4.52
C GLY A 42 8.15 7.93 4.93
N ILE A 43 7.34 8.94 5.29
CA ILE A 43 5.96 8.74 5.75
C ILE A 43 5.06 8.40 4.55
N ILE A 44 4.25 7.36 4.70
CA ILE A 44 3.12 7.11 3.79
C ILE A 44 2.00 8.11 4.13
N GLU A 45 1.81 9.10 3.27
CA GLU A 45 0.81 10.16 3.46
C GLU A 45 -0.59 9.75 2.96
N ASP A 46 -0.67 8.86 1.97
CA ASP A 46 -1.93 8.28 1.51
C ASP A 46 -1.75 6.90 0.88
N THR A 47 -2.85 6.16 0.72
CA THR A 47 -2.90 4.89 0.01
C THR A 47 -4.16 4.74 -0.82
N SER A 48 -4.04 4.02 -1.93
CA SER A 48 -5.17 3.56 -2.73
C SER A 48 -5.20 2.03 -2.80
N CYS A 49 -6.40 1.46 -2.90
CA CYS A 49 -6.57 0.01 -3.04
C CYS A 49 -7.73 -0.30 -3.99
N THR A 50 -7.54 -1.29 -4.87
CA THR A 50 -8.54 -1.67 -5.90
C THR A 50 -9.64 -2.60 -5.38
N LEU A 51 -9.80 -2.72 -4.05
CA LEU A 51 -10.92 -3.46 -3.47
C LEU A 51 -12.25 -2.80 -3.85
N ILE A 52 -13.33 -3.59 -3.82
CA ILE A 52 -14.65 -3.12 -4.25
C ILE A 52 -15.26 -2.16 -3.21
N THR A 53 -15.26 -2.56 -1.94
CA THR A 53 -15.95 -1.83 -0.87
C THR A 53 -15.12 -0.69 -0.30
N ASP A 54 -15.76 0.44 -0.05
CA ASP A 54 -15.10 1.62 0.50
C ASP A 54 -14.71 1.44 1.96
N GLU A 55 -15.44 0.60 2.71
CA GLU A 55 -15.10 0.22 4.08
C GLU A 55 -13.73 -0.45 4.13
N ALA A 56 -13.45 -1.38 3.21
CA ALA A 56 -12.17 -2.06 3.16
C ALA A 56 -11.03 -1.11 2.76
N LYS A 57 -11.28 -0.21 1.79
CA LYS A 57 -10.30 0.83 1.40
C LYS A 57 -9.97 1.76 2.57
N ARG A 58 -10.99 2.30 3.24
CA ARG A 58 -10.82 3.18 4.41
C ARG A 58 -10.10 2.45 5.54
N PHE A 59 -10.48 1.20 5.83
CA PHE A 59 -9.85 0.43 6.90
C PHE A 59 -8.36 0.15 6.63
N LEU A 60 -7.99 -0.17 5.39
CA LEU A 60 -6.58 -0.32 5.03
C LEU A 60 -5.83 1.02 5.11
N LYS A 61 -6.47 2.13 4.71
CA LYS A 61 -5.90 3.47 4.85
C LYS A 61 -5.55 3.79 6.32
N GLU A 62 -6.44 3.48 7.25
CA GLU A 62 -6.21 3.61 8.71
C GLU A 62 -5.08 2.74 9.26
N ILE A 63 -4.69 1.67 8.56
CA ILE A 63 -3.57 0.81 8.96
C ILE A 63 -2.25 1.32 8.37
N ILE A 64 -2.30 1.79 7.12
CA ILE A 64 -1.12 2.05 6.28
C ILE A 64 -0.60 3.48 6.45
N VAL A 65 -1.49 4.48 6.48
CA VAL A 65 -1.11 5.89 6.54
C VAL A 65 -0.44 6.21 7.86
N GLY A 66 0.63 7.00 7.80
CA GLY A 66 1.45 7.37 8.94
C GLY A 66 2.58 6.39 9.27
N HIS A 67 2.65 5.22 8.61
CA HIS A 67 3.83 4.36 8.72
C HIS A 67 5.05 5.05 8.09
N ASN A 68 6.16 5.07 8.81
CA ASN A 68 7.41 5.67 8.33
C ASN A 68 8.35 4.57 7.83
N ILE A 69 8.56 4.50 6.51
CA ILE A 69 9.41 3.49 5.86
C ILE A 69 10.90 3.67 6.22
N HIS A 70 11.34 4.87 6.60
CA HIS A 70 12.75 5.12 6.96
C HIS A 70 13.06 4.67 8.39
N GLU A 71 12.06 4.72 9.28
CA GLU A 71 12.23 4.48 10.72
C GLU A 71 11.68 3.12 11.17
N GLU A 72 10.67 2.62 10.48
CA GLU A 72 9.98 1.38 10.82
C GLU A 72 10.22 0.29 9.78
N LYS A 73 10.33 -0.95 10.24
CA LYS A 73 10.43 -2.11 9.34
C LYS A 73 9.09 -2.38 8.68
N THR A 74 9.11 -2.65 7.37
CA THR A 74 7.95 -3.08 6.57
C THR A 74 7.16 -4.22 7.23
N ASP A 75 7.82 -5.19 7.86
CA ASP A 75 7.13 -6.31 8.52
C ASP A 75 6.18 -5.86 9.66
N LYS A 76 6.44 -4.73 10.33
CA LYS A 76 5.51 -4.19 11.34
C LYS A 76 4.17 -3.77 10.70
N LEU A 77 4.22 -3.12 9.54
CA LEU A 77 3.01 -2.75 8.82
C LEU A 77 2.25 -3.98 8.34
N ILE A 78 2.98 -4.98 7.84
CA ILE A 78 2.39 -6.23 7.37
C ILE A 78 1.72 -7.00 8.51
N GLU A 79 2.35 -7.06 9.68
CA GLU A 79 1.75 -7.65 10.88
C GLU A 79 0.45 -6.93 11.28
N LYS A 80 0.43 -5.58 11.25
CA LYS A 80 -0.81 -4.80 11.52
C LYS A 80 -1.92 -5.17 10.54
N ILE A 81 -1.61 -5.35 9.25
CA ILE A 81 -2.59 -5.78 8.24
C ILE A 81 -3.07 -7.20 8.53
N GLN A 82 -2.16 -8.13 8.83
CA GLN A 82 -2.48 -9.53 9.11
C GLN A 82 -3.36 -9.71 10.35
N ASN A 83 -3.17 -8.88 11.36
CA ASN A 83 -3.89 -8.94 12.63
C ASN A 83 -5.23 -8.19 12.63
N ARG A 84 -5.46 -7.28 11.67
CA ARG A 84 -6.66 -6.41 11.67
C ARG A 84 -7.54 -6.58 10.45
N PHE A 85 -7.00 -6.95 9.29
CA PHE A 85 -7.74 -7.08 8.04
C PHE A 85 -7.94 -8.56 7.67
N HIS A 86 -9.07 -9.16 8.04
CA HIS A 86 -9.36 -10.58 7.77
C HIS A 86 -10.19 -10.82 6.51
N GLY A 87 -9.88 -10.11 5.42
CA GLY A 87 -10.46 -10.37 4.11
C GLY A 87 -9.74 -11.49 3.36
N LEU A 88 -10.43 -12.17 2.44
CA LEU A 88 -9.79 -13.22 1.63
C LEU A 88 -8.64 -12.69 0.75
N SER A 89 -8.61 -11.39 0.49
CA SER A 89 -7.54 -10.67 -0.20
C SER A 89 -6.34 -10.33 0.68
N GLN A 90 -6.35 -10.63 1.99
CA GLN A 90 -5.32 -10.21 2.95
C GLN A 90 -3.89 -10.55 2.48
N LYS A 91 -3.67 -11.79 2.05
CA LYS A 91 -2.35 -12.24 1.57
C LYS A 91 -1.90 -11.44 0.34
N ALA A 92 -2.79 -11.22 -0.61
CA ALA A 92 -2.49 -10.45 -1.82
C ALA A 92 -2.19 -8.98 -1.49
N ILE A 93 -2.93 -8.37 -0.56
CA ILE A 93 -2.67 -7.02 -0.07
C ILE A 93 -1.28 -6.93 0.57
N CYS A 94 -0.92 -7.88 1.43
CA CYS A 94 0.41 -7.91 2.05
C CYS A 94 1.52 -7.98 1.00
N VAL A 95 1.34 -8.81 -0.04
CA VAL A 95 2.30 -8.91 -1.15
C VAL A 95 2.39 -7.59 -1.92
N ALA A 96 1.26 -6.97 -2.26
CA ALA A 96 1.23 -5.71 -2.99
C ALA A 96 1.85 -4.56 -2.19
N VAL A 97 1.60 -4.47 -0.87
CA VAL A 97 2.22 -3.47 0.02
C VAL A 97 3.73 -3.65 0.05
N LYS A 98 4.24 -4.88 0.30
CA LYS A 98 5.68 -5.17 0.31
C LYS A 98 6.33 -4.75 -1.01
N ALA A 99 5.76 -5.21 -2.14
CA ALA A 99 6.26 -4.86 -3.46
C ALA A 99 6.21 -3.36 -3.76
N THR A 100 5.25 -2.62 -3.20
CA THR A 100 5.17 -1.16 -3.40
C THR A 100 6.26 -0.42 -2.61
N ILE A 101 6.57 -0.88 -1.39
CA ILE A 101 7.67 -0.34 -0.58
C ILE A 101 9.02 -0.68 -1.22
N GLU A 102 9.21 -1.90 -1.72
CA GLU A 102 10.42 -2.30 -2.45
C GLU A 102 10.66 -1.41 -3.69
N ARG A 103 9.60 -1.02 -4.41
CA ARG A 103 9.69 -0.05 -5.51
C ARG A 103 10.16 1.32 -5.04
N TYR A 104 9.67 1.79 -3.89
CA TYR A 104 10.12 3.04 -3.29
C TYR A 104 11.61 2.98 -2.91
N GLU A 105 12.04 1.90 -2.26
CA GLU A 105 13.44 1.70 -1.86
C GLU A 105 14.37 1.66 -3.08
N THR A 106 13.97 0.95 -4.13
CA THR A 106 14.70 0.89 -5.41
C THR A 106 14.83 2.28 -6.03
N TRP A 107 13.72 3.01 -6.13
CA TRP A 107 13.71 4.39 -6.64
C TRP A 107 14.61 5.30 -5.82
N LYS A 108 14.59 5.20 -4.48
CA LYS A 108 15.42 6.02 -3.59
C LYS A 108 16.91 5.75 -3.81
N MET A 109 17.31 4.48 -3.96
CA MET A 109 18.68 4.09 -4.26
C MET A 109 19.18 4.65 -5.60
N GLU A 110 18.34 4.58 -6.63
CA GLU A 110 18.67 5.07 -7.98
C GLU A 110 18.80 6.60 -8.04
N ASN A 111 17.99 7.31 -7.24
CA ASN A 111 17.90 8.77 -7.30
C ASN A 111 18.75 9.49 -6.24
N ARG A 112 19.52 8.76 -5.42
CA ARG A 112 20.36 9.29 -4.32
C ARG A 112 19.64 10.34 -3.47
N ALA A 113 18.36 10.10 -3.20
CA ALA A 113 17.49 10.96 -2.39
C ALA A 113 17.58 10.62 -0.90
#